data_AF-A0A2C9LT28-F1
#
_entry.id   AF-A0A2C9LT28-F1
#
_cell.length_a   1.000
_cell.length_b   1.000
_cell.length_c   1.000
_cell.angle_alpha   90.00
_cell.angle_beta   90.00
_cell.angle_gamma   90.00
#
_symmetry.space_group_name_H-M   'P 1'
#
loop_
_entity.id
_entity.type
_entity.pdbx_description
1 polymer ?
#
loop_
_entity_poly.entity_id
_entity_poly.type
_entity_poly.pdbx_seq_one_letter_code
_entity_poly.pdbx_strand_id
1 'polypeptide(L)'
;MASGYIQTSYYREAERPYGFRLGENILGNLHHHLVNFKIDLDIVGTSNRYQTLDIMQDLVKRSDDSTKDFYQNKIVRTLKNTEGEAVFDFNFDTPKQHIVFSNTAKNSFSESKGYRIHIEGMSKSLLPENVDNERSIPWARHQMVVTKQKDAEIRSSSVYGLFDSARPATNFTEFYSDNESILDQVSDCLHFQFICILAFRKLLIN
;
A
#
# COMPACT_ATOMS: atom_id res chain seq x y z
N MET A 1 16.59 -0.01 -0.97
CA MET A 1 17.59 0.21 0.11
C MET A 1 17.86 1.69 0.23
N ALA A 2 17.82 2.25 1.43
CA ALA A 2 18.24 3.63 1.72
C ALA A 2 19.71 3.63 2.21
N SER A 3 20.45 4.68 1.90
CA SER A 3 21.85 4.86 2.30
C SER A 3 22.12 6.32 2.64
N GLY A 4 23.26 6.62 3.26
CA GLY A 4 23.65 7.95 3.73
C GLY A 4 23.74 8.02 5.25
N TYR A 5 23.80 9.25 5.77
CA TYR A 5 23.84 9.50 7.21
C TYR A 5 22.43 9.47 7.80
N ILE A 6 22.29 8.84 8.97
CA ILE A 6 21.06 8.85 9.74
C ILE A 6 20.90 10.14 10.54
N GLN A 7 19.65 10.54 10.79
CA GLN A 7 19.37 11.63 11.72
C GLN A 7 19.51 11.14 13.16
N THR A 8 20.49 11.69 13.87
CA THR A 8 20.77 11.36 15.27
C THR A 8 20.27 12.42 16.24
N SER A 9 20.10 12.04 17.50
CA SER A 9 19.85 12.93 18.62
C SER A 9 20.89 12.69 19.74
N TYR A 10 20.92 13.56 20.74
CA TYR A 10 21.84 13.43 21.88
C TYR A 10 21.38 12.31 22.82
N TYR A 11 22.27 11.39 23.18
CA TYR A 11 21.92 10.26 24.05
C TYR A 11 21.68 10.68 25.52
N ARG A 12 20.56 10.26 26.08
CA ARG A 12 20.29 10.18 27.53
C ARG A 12 19.65 8.83 27.83
N GLU A 13 19.79 8.32 29.06
CA GLU A 13 19.25 7.00 29.43
C GLU A 13 17.73 6.90 29.20
N ALA A 14 17.00 7.98 29.43
CA ALA A 14 15.56 8.07 29.19
C ALA A 14 15.17 7.88 27.70
N GLU A 15 16.09 8.09 26.75
CA GLU A 15 15.81 8.00 25.31
C GLU A 15 15.97 6.58 24.76
N ARG A 16 16.45 5.63 25.58
CA ARG A 16 16.71 4.26 25.15
C ARG A 16 15.50 3.54 24.53
N PRO A 17 14.24 3.77 24.94
CA PRO A 17 13.09 3.20 24.27
C PRO A 17 12.86 3.68 22.83
N TYR A 18 13.45 4.81 22.43
CA TYR A 18 13.19 5.46 21.12
C TYR A 18 14.31 5.26 20.10
N GLY A 19 15.32 4.43 20.40
CA GLY A 19 16.44 4.19 19.51
C GLY A 19 17.56 3.37 20.11
N PHE A 20 18.70 3.34 19.43
CA PHE A 20 19.90 2.65 19.90
C PHE A 20 21.04 3.63 20.15
N ARG A 21 21.78 3.45 21.25
CA ARG A 21 23.02 4.19 21.48
C ARG A 21 24.09 3.72 20.50
N LEU A 22 24.61 4.63 19.68
CA LEU A 22 25.61 4.34 18.64
C LEU A 22 27.01 4.85 18.99
N GLY A 23 27.11 5.71 20.01
CA GLY A 23 28.36 6.28 20.49
C GLY A 23 28.16 6.91 21.87
N GLU A 24 29.18 7.61 22.38
CA GLU A 24 29.18 8.17 23.73
C GLU A 24 27.93 9.02 24.00
N ASN A 25 27.63 9.97 23.10
CA ASN A 25 26.51 10.90 23.21
C ASN A 25 25.56 10.86 22.00
N ILE A 26 25.51 9.73 21.29
CA ILE A 26 24.77 9.61 20.02
C ILE A 26 23.68 8.54 20.13
N LEU A 27 22.43 8.95 19.91
CA LEU A 27 21.28 8.06 19.73
C LEU A 27 20.91 7.99 18.24
N GLY A 28 20.83 6.78 17.71
CA GLY A 28 20.19 6.48 16.43
C GLY A 28 18.69 6.34 16.64
N ASN A 29 17.92 7.35 16.24
CA ASN A 29 16.47 7.39 16.44
C ASN A 29 15.76 6.31 15.63
N LEU A 30 14.75 5.67 16.23
CA LEU A 30 13.75 4.92 15.50
C LEU A 30 12.97 5.87 14.59
N HIS A 31 12.89 5.54 13.31
CA HIS A 31 12.11 6.30 12.34
C HIS A 31 11.58 5.37 11.25
N HIS A 32 10.51 5.80 10.60
CA HIS A 32 9.86 5.06 9.53
C HIS A 32 10.11 5.75 8.20
N HIS A 33 10.54 4.98 7.20
CA HIS A 33 10.51 5.43 5.81
C HIS A 33 9.14 5.09 5.23
N LEU A 34 8.41 6.12 4.83
CA LEU A 34 7.12 6.00 4.15
C LEU A 34 7.26 6.79 2.85
N VAL A 35 6.89 6.15 1.74
CA VAL A 35 6.94 6.76 0.41
C VAL A 35 5.59 6.54 -0.25
N ASN A 36 5.10 7.55 -0.95
CA ASN A 36 3.93 7.41 -1.79
C ASN A 36 4.28 7.58 -3.27
N PHE A 37 3.63 6.78 -4.12
CA PHE A 37 3.72 6.88 -5.56
C PHE A 37 2.32 6.95 -6.15
N LYS A 38 2.13 7.92 -7.05
CA LYS A 38 0.99 7.93 -7.95
C LYS A 38 1.29 7.02 -9.14
N ILE A 39 0.48 5.98 -9.33
CA ILE A 39 0.57 5.12 -10.51
C ILE A 39 -0.72 5.31 -11.30
N ASP A 40 -0.61 6.04 -12.40
CA ASP A 40 -1.69 6.28 -13.34
C ASP A 40 -1.57 5.25 -14.49
N LEU A 41 -2.37 4.18 -14.45
CA LEU A 41 -2.24 3.05 -15.38
C LEU A 41 -3.32 3.07 -16.47
N ASP A 42 -2.91 3.26 -17.72
CA ASP A 42 -3.77 3.15 -18.90
C ASP A 42 -3.53 1.85 -19.69
N ILE A 43 -4.38 0.84 -19.46
CA ILE A 43 -4.23 -0.48 -20.06
C ILE A 43 -5.02 -0.53 -21.36
N VAL A 44 -4.35 -0.20 -22.47
CA VAL A 44 -4.98 -0.14 -23.81
C VAL A 44 -6.07 0.93 -23.85
N GLY A 45 -5.84 2.05 -23.15
CA GLY A 45 -6.77 3.16 -22.97
C GLY A 45 -7.01 3.47 -21.50
N THR A 46 -7.86 4.47 -21.24
CA THR A 46 -8.16 4.97 -19.88
C THR A 46 -9.24 4.18 -19.15
N SER A 47 -9.92 3.27 -19.86
CA SER A 47 -11.05 2.53 -19.33
C SER A 47 -10.59 1.19 -18.75
N ASN A 48 -10.24 1.20 -17.46
CA ASN A 48 -9.76 0.02 -16.75
C ASN A 48 -10.70 -0.41 -15.63
N ARG A 49 -10.54 -1.65 -15.20
CA ARG A 49 -11.19 -2.26 -14.05
C ARG A 49 -10.15 -2.75 -13.06
N TYR A 50 -10.55 -2.82 -11.80
CA TYR A 50 -9.69 -3.29 -10.73
C TYR A 50 -10.33 -4.48 -10.00
N GLN A 51 -9.52 -5.50 -9.75
CA GLN A 51 -9.94 -6.69 -9.00
C GLN A 51 -8.80 -7.21 -8.13
N THR A 52 -9.16 -8.00 -7.13
CA THR A 52 -8.23 -8.81 -6.36
C THR A 52 -8.29 -10.27 -6.79
N LEU A 53 -7.15 -10.93 -6.88
CA LEU A 53 -7.05 -12.39 -6.95
C LEU A 53 -6.62 -12.90 -5.58
N ASP A 54 -7.49 -13.69 -4.97
CA ASP A 54 -7.24 -14.37 -3.70
C ASP A 54 -7.00 -15.85 -3.98
N ILE A 55 -6.13 -16.49 -3.18
CA ILE A 55 -5.92 -17.94 -3.22
C ILE A 55 -6.65 -18.52 -2.02
N MET A 56 -7.63 -19.39 -2.27
CA MET A 56 -8.41 -20.04 -1.24
C MET A 56 -8.35 -21.56 -1.39
N GLN A 57 -8.38 -22.27 -0.26
CA GLN A 57 -8.53 -23.71 -0.28
C GLN A 57 -9.99 -24.07 -0.61
N ASP A 58 -10.17 -25.10 -1.42
CA ASP A 58 -11.46 -25.66 -1.81
C ASP A 58 -11.45 -27.16 -1.57
N LEU A 59 -12.56 -27.68 -1.04
CA LEU A 59 -12.77 -29.12 -0.87
C LEU A 59 -13.60 -29.61 -2.04
N VAL A 60 -13.00 -30.43 -2.89
CA VAL A 60 -13.66 -31.01 -4.07
C VAL A 60 -13.57 -32.53 -4.05
N LYS A 61 -14.38 -33.18 -4.87
CA LYS A 61 -14.17 -34.59 -5.19
C LYS A 61 -13.06 -34.74 -6.21
N ARG A 62 -12.25 -35.79 -6.11
CA ARG A 62 -11.22 -36.06 -7.13
C ARG A 62 -11.86 -36.35 -8.47
N SER A 63 -11.24 -35.86 -9.54
CA SER A 63 -11.71 -36.09 -10.91
C SER A 63 -11.59 -37.55 -11.37
N ASP A 64 -10.66 -38.32 -10.78
CA ASP A 64 -10.44 -39.74 -11.08
C ASP A 64 -11.20 -40.69 -10.14
N ASP A 65 -11.67 -40.20 -8.99
CA ASP A 65 -12.44 -40.99 -8.03
C ASP A 65 -13.35 -40.08 -7.19
N SER A 66 -14.63 -40.00 -7.58
CA SER A 66 -15.61 -39.11 -6.95
C SER A 66 -15.99 -39.51 -5.53
N THR A 67 -15.55 -40.66 -5.04
CA THR A 67 -15.78 -41.08 -3.64
C THR A 67 -14.85 -40.39 -2.66
N LYS A 68 -13.70 -39.88 -3.14
CA LYS A 68 -12.65 -39.30 -2.32
C LYS A 68 -12.65 -37.78 -2.36
N ASP A 69 -12.46 -37.21 -1.18
CA ASP A 69 -12.25 -35.78 -0.99
C ASP A 69 -10.81 -35.37 -1.31
N PHE A 70 -10.65 -34.15 -1.82
CA PHE A 70 -9.38 -33.56 -2.20
C PHE A 70 -9.40 -32.06 -1.94
N TYR A 71 -8.43 -31.59 -1.17
CA TYR A 71 -8.21 -30.17 -0.95
C TYR A 71 -7.32 -29.62 -2.07
N GLN A 72 -7.82 -28.62 -2.79
CA GLN A 72 -7.05 -27.90 -3.80
C GLN A 72 -7.15 -26.40 -3.61
N ASN A 73 -6.15 -25.66 -4.08
CA ASN A 73 -6.21 -24.22 -4.10
C ASN A 73 -6.95 -23.75 -5.35
N LYS A 74 -7.81 -22.73 -5.20
CA LYS A 74 -8.46 -22.03 -6.31
C LYS A 74 -8.16 -20.54 -6.25
N ILE A 75 -8.25 -19.92 -7.42
CA ILE A 75 -8.19 -18.46 -7.55
C ILE A 75 -9.62 -17.92 -7.45
N VAL A 76 -9.88 -17.07 -6.47
CA VAL A 76 -11.11 -16.29 -6.35
C VAL A 76 -10.85 -14.89 -6.87
N ARG A 77 -11.65 -14.46 -7.84
CA ARG A 77 -11.55 -13.12 -8.43
C ARG A 77 -12.64 -12.25 -7.85
N THR A 78 -12.28 -11.10 -7.29
CA THR A 78 -13.24 -10.16 -6.71
C THR A 78 -13.08 -8.81 -7.38
N LEU A 79 -14.03 -8.48 -8.25
CA LEU A 79 -14.14 -7.15 -8.85
C LEU A 79 -14.47 -6.13 -7.76
N LYS A 80 -13.84 -4.95 -7.85
CA LYS A 80 -14.11 -3.82 -6.97
C LYS A 80 -14.81 -2.73 -7.76
N ASN A 81 -15.95 -2.28 -7.26
CA ASN A 81 -16.82 -1.37 -8.00
C ASN A 81 -16.66 0.08 -7.55
N THR A 82 -16.28 0.29 -6.29
CA THR A 82 -16.15 1.62 -5.68
C THR A 82 -14.80 1.81 -4.99
N GLU A 83 -14.41 3.05 -4.77
CA GLU A 83 -13.15 3.41 -4.11
C GLU A 83 -13.06 2.85 -2.69
N GLY A 84 -14.16 2.87 -1.94
CA GLY A 84 -14.23 2.34 -0.58
C GLY A 84 -14.02 0.82 -0.50
N GLU A 85 -14.41 0.07 -1.53
CA GLU A 85 -14.08 -1.37 -1.64
C GLU A 85 -12.61 -1.62 -2.02
N ALA A 86 -11.91 -0.56 -2.44
CA ALA A 86 -10.56 -0.59 -2.97
C ALA A 86 -9.53 0.15 -2.10
N VAL A 87 -9.83 0.34 -0.81
CA VAL A 87 -8.90 0.73 0.25
C VAL A 87 -8.35 -0.53 0.93
N PHE A 88 -7.02 -0.71 0.96
CA PHE A 88 -6.39 -1.92 1.46
C PHE A 88 -5.33 -1.66 2.52
N ASP A 89 -5.46 -2.41 3.61
CA ASP A 89 -4.42 -2.63 4.61
C ASP A 89 -3.81 -4.02 4.40
N PHE A 90 -2.51 -4.16 4.65
CA PHE A 90 -1.83 -5.45 4.54
C PHE A 90 -2.43 -6.45 5.53
N ASN A 91 -2.78 -7.64 5.05
CA ASN A 91 -3.19 -8.77 5.88
C ASN A 91 -2.36 -10.00 5.51
N PHE A 92 -1.54 -10.47 6.45
CA PHE A 92 -0.68 -11.64 6.24
C PHE A 92 -1.46 -12.93 6.02
N ASP A 93 -2.62 -13.08 6.67
CA ASP A 93 -3.44 -14.29 6.59
C ASP A 93 -4.27 -14.33 5.30
N THR A 94 -4.49 -13.18 4.65
CA THR A 94 -5.25 -13.07 3.40
C THR A 94 -4.52 -12.19 2.38
N PRO A 95 -3.36 -12.63 1.86
CA PRO A 95 -2.59 -11.87 0.91
C PRO A 95 -3.35 -11.74 -0.42
N LYS A 96 -3.46 -10.50 -0.91
CA LYS A 96 -4.20 -10.18 -2.13
C LYS A 96 -3.24 -9.93 -3.29
N GLN A 97 -3.59 -10.41 -4.48
CA GLN A 97 -2.95 -9.93 -5.71
C GLN A 97 -3.82 -8.86 -6.35
N HIS A 98 -3.26 -7.66 -6.47
CA HIS A 98 -3.94 -6.50 -7.01
C HIS A 98 -3.78 -6.47 -8.54
N ILE A 99 -4.88 -6.51 -9.29
CA ILE A 99 -4.88 -6.56 -10.75
C ILE A 99 -5.68 -5.38 -11.30
N VAL A 100 -5.04 -4.58 -12.14
CA VAL A 100 -5.71 -3.60 -12.99
C VAL A 100 -5.75 -4.19 -14.40
N PHE A 101 -6.90 -4.16 -15.05
CA PHE A 101 -7.09 -4.79 -16.36
C PHE A 101 -8.07 -4.04 -17.25
N SER A 102 -7.92 -4.23 -18.56
CA SER A 102 -8.87 -3.76 -19.57
C SER A 102 -10.01 -4.75 -19.73
N ASN A 103 -11.26 -4.25 -19.73
CA ASN A 103 -12.42 -5.09 -20.01
C ASN A 103 -12.62 -5.35 -21.52
N THR A 104 -12.10 -4.47 -22.37
CA THR A 104 -12.29 -4.51 -23.82
C THR A 104 -11.13 -5.20 -24.54
N ALA A 105 -9.92 -5.15 -24.00
CA ALA A 105 -8.74 -5.73 -24.61
C ALA A 105 -8.45 -7.14 -24.06
N LYS A 106 -8.55 -8.15 -24.95
CA LYS A 106 -8.22 -9.54 -24.65
C LYS A 106 -6.92 -9.98 -25.32
N ASN A 107 -6.20 -10.93 -24.72
CA ASN A 107 -5.07 -11.61 -25.36
C ASN A 107 -5.56 -12.73 -26.32
N SER A 108 -4.64 -13.46 -26.95
CA SER A 108 -4.95 -14.56 -27.88
C SER A 108 -5.71 -15.74 -27.24
N PHE A 109 -5.80 -15.77 -25.91
CA PHE A 109 -6.49 -16.80 -25.13
C PHE A 109 -7.79 -16.28 -24.49
N SER A 110 -8.31 -15.13 -24.96
CA SER A 110 -9.54 -14.51 -24.44
C SER A 110 -9.46 -14.01 -22.98
N GLU A 111 -8.26 -13.90 -22.41
CA GLU A 111 -8.04 -13.33 -21.08
C GLU A 111 -7.86 -11.81 -21.14
N SER A 112 -8.37 -11.10 -20.13
CA SER A 112 -8.21 -9.64 -20.06
C SER A 112 -6.74 -9.26 -19.96
N LYS A 113 -6.31 -8.32 -20.81
CA LYS A 113 -4.97 -7.71 -20.68
C LYS A 113 -4.94 -6.86 -19.42
N GLY A 114 -3.88 -6.98 -18.62
CA GLY A 114 -3.77 -6.29 -17.35
C GLY A 114 -2.36 -6.32 -16.79
N TYR A 115 -2.16 -5.54 -15.74
CA TYR A 115 -0.94 -5.53 -14.94
C TYR A 115 -1.27 -5.92 -13.50
N ARG A 116 -0.34 -6.66 -12.89
CA ARG A 116 -0.36 -6.93 -11.46
C ARG A 116 0.46 -5.87 -10.74
N ILE A 117 -0.11 -5.31 -9.68
CA ILE A 117 0.60 -4.45 -8.75
C ILE A 117 1.14 -5.36 -7.64
N HIS A 118 2.46 -5.38 -7.51
CA HIS A 118 3.15 -6.10 -6.45
C HIS A 118 3.75 -5.10 -5.48
N ILE A 119 3.25 -5.11 -4.24
CA ILE A 119 3.69 -4.19 -3.21
C ILE A 119 4.73 -4.90 -2.34
N GLU A 120 5.93 -4.34 -2.28
CA GLU A 120 6.99 -4.80 -1.40
C GLU A 120 7.02 -3.93 -0.14
N GLY A 121 6.66 -4.53 0.99
CA GLY A 121 6.67 -3.93 2.33
C GLY A 121 5.28 -3.85 2.98
N MET A 122 5.27 -3.84 4.32
CA MET A 122 4.17 -4.42 5.11
C MET A 122 3.62 -3.51 6.22
N SER A 123 4.02 -2.24 6.30
CA SER A 123 3.68 -1.39 7.45
C SER A 123 2.72 -0.30 7.01
N LYS A 124 2.29 0.54 7.93
CA LYS A 124 1.65 1.82 7.65
C LYS A 124 2.20 2.85 8.62
N SER A 125 1.75 4.09 8.52
CA SER A 125 1.99 5.04 9.60
C SER A 125 1.46 4.47 10.92
N LEU A 126 2.25 4.57 11.98
CA LEU A 126 1.80 4.26 13.35
C LEU A 126 1.33 5.51 14.09
N LEU A 127 1.34 6.67 13.41
CA LEU A 127 0.80 7.89 14.00
C LEU A 127 -0.72 7.75 14.18
N PRO A 128 -1.28 8.27 15.29
CA PRO A 128 -2.71 8.29 15.48
C PRO A 128 -3.39 9.19 14.43
N GLU A 129 -4.51 8.72 13.89
CA GLU A 129 -5.24 9.43 12.85
C GLU A 129 -5.69 10.82 13.31
N ASN A 130 -5.51 11.81 12.46
CA ASN A 130 -5.90 13.21 12.65
C ASN A 130 -5.19 13.92 13.82
N VAL A 131 -4.05 13.41 14.27
CA VAL A 131 -3.23 14.01 15.33
C VAL A 131 -1.91 14.54 14.75
N ASP A 132 -1.57 15.78 15.13
CA ASP A 132 -0.33 16.46 14.76
C ASP A 132 0.03 16.31 13.27
N ASN A 133 1.22 15.79 12.99
CA ASN A 133 1.79 15.65 11.66
C ASN A 133 1.13 14.58 10.80
N GLU A 134 0.31 13.70 11.37
CA GLU A 134 -0.37 12.65 10.60
C GLU A 134 -1.28 13.25 9.52
N ARG A 135 -1.91 14.38 9.82
CA ARG A 135 -2.81 15.11 8.90
C ARG A 135 -2.15 15.51 7.59
N SER A 136 -0.82 15.69 7.53
CA SER A 136 -0.13 16.01 6.27
C SER A 136 0.28 14.77 5.46
N ILE A 137 0.14 13.57 6.04
CA ILE A 137 0.45 12.29 5.42
C ILE A 137 -0.67 11.22 5.56
N PRO A 138 -1.97 11.55 5.42
CA PRO A 138 -3.06 10.58 5.60
C PRO A 138 -3.03 9.46 4.55
N TRP A 139 -2.32 9.68 3.43
CA TRP A 139 -1.97 8.67 2.45
C TRP A 139 -1.27 7.45 3.08
N ALA A 140 -0.52 7.64 4.16
CA ALA A 140 0.21 6.58 4.84
C ALA A 140 -0.66 5.69 5.76
N ARG A 141 -1.98 5.89 5.80
CA ARG A 141 -2.91 5.05 6.58
C ARG A 141 -3.14 3.68 5.97
N HIS A 142 -2.96 3.56 4.66
CA HIS A 142 -3.28 2.36 3.89
C HIS A 142 -2.07 1.92 3.07
N GLN A 143 -2.00 0.62 2.77
CA GLN A 143 -0.96 0.07 1.91
C GLN A 143 -1.27 0.33 0.44
N MET A 144 -2.55 0.40 0.07
CA MET A 144 -2.99 0.74 -1.28
C MET A 144 -4.38 1.35 -1.26
N VAL A 145 -4.59 2.37 -2.08
CA VAL A 145 -5.91 2.93 -2.37
C VAL A 145 -6.06 3.08 -3.88
N VAL A 146 -7.21 2.67 -4.41
CA VAL A 146 -7.58 2.87 -5.81
C VAL A 146 -8.66 3.94 -5.86
N THR A 147 -8.40 4.99 -6.62
CA THR A 147 -9.32 6.11 -6.80
C THR A 147 -9.62 6.30 -8.28
N LYS A 148 -10.74 6.97 -8.55
CA LYS A 148 -11.02 7.50 -9.87
C LYS A 148 -10.08 8.67 -10.14
N GLN A 149 -9.62 8.79 -11.38
CA GLN A 149 -8.76 9.91 -11.76
C GLN A 149 -9.56 11.21 -11.81
N LYS A 150 -8.99 12.26 -11.20
CA LYS A 150 -9.50 13.62 -11.25
C LYS A 150 -8.33 14.59 -11.44
N ASP A 151 -8.49 15.57 -12.31
CA ASP A 151 -7.47 16.61 -12.54
C ASP A 151 -7.21 17.47 -11.29
N ALA A 152 -8.19 17.56 -10.39
CA ALA A 152 -8.06 18.22 -9.10
C ALA A 152 -7.22 17.43 -8.07
N GLU A 153 -7.03 16.12 -8.29
CA GLU A 153 -6.41 15.17 -7.35
C GLU A 153 -5.03 14.71 -7.85
N ILE A 154 -4.23 15.66 -8.36
CA ILE A 154 -2.98 15.35 -9.05
C ILE A 154 -1.85 14.87 -8.11
N ARG A 155 -1.93 15.21 -6.82
CA ARG A 155 -0.92 14.88 -5.80
C ARG A 155 -1.61 14.47 -4.50
N SER A 156 -1.05 13.49 -3.81
CA SER A 156 -1.56 13.02 -2.51
C SER A 156 -1.08 13.87 -1.31
N SER A 157 -0.18 14.82 -1.56
CA SER A 157 0.41 15.68 -0.54
C SER A 157 0.92 16.97 -1.21
N SER A 158 1.42 17.89 -0.40
CA SER A 158 1.91 19.19 -0.83
C SER A 158 3.19 19.56 -0.10
N VAL A 159 4.04 20.34 -0.75
CA VAL A 159 5.26 20.91 -0.14
C VAL A 159 4.94 21.76 1.10
N TYR A 160 3.72 22.32 1.16
CA TYR A 160 3.27 23.12 2.30
C TYR A 160 2.90 22.27 3.53
N GLY A 161 2.63 20.96 3.36
CA GLY A 161 2.30 20.06 4.45
C GLY A 161 3.44 19.83 5.45
N LEU A 162 4.68 20.18 5.08
CA LEU A 162 5.83 20.21 5.98
C LEU A 162 5.74 21.34 7.01
N PHE A 163 5.09 22.46 6.64
CA PHE A 163 5.08 23.69 7.44
C PHE A 163 3.77 23.87 8.22
N ASP A 164 2.64 23.38 7.71
CA ASP A 164 1.35 23.39 8.40
C ASP A 164 0.68 22.02 8.27
N SER A 165 0.91 21.17 9.27
CA SER A 165 0.22 19.89 9.39
C SER A 165 -1.17 20.03 10.02
N ALA A 166 -1.45 21.09 10.76
CA ALA A 166 -2.76 21.29 11.37
C ALA A 166 -3.84 21.52 10.30
N ARG A 167 -3.49 22.21 9.20
CA ARG A 167 -4.33 22.48 8.04
C ARG A 167 -3.55 22.25 6.73
N PRO A 168 -3.36 20.98 6.33
CA PRO A 168 -2.62 20.66 5.12
C PRO A 168 -3.36 21.18 3.88
N ALA A 169 -2.60 21.61 2.86
CA ALA A 169 -3.18 22.07 1.59
C ALA A 169 -3.83 20.94 0.76
N THR A 170 -3.53 19.69 1.10
CA THR A 170 -4.04 18.50 0.41
C THR A 170 -4.38 17.46 1.45
N ASN A 171 -5.59 16.92 1.39
CA ASN A 171 -6.05 15.87 2.27
C ASN A 171 -6.40 14.62 1.46
N PHE A 172 -5.51 13.62 1.47
CA PHE A 172 -5.69 12.40 0.68
C PHE A 172 -6.93 11.59 1.06
N THR A 173 -7.45 11.73 2.28
CA THR A 173 -8.68 11.00 2.67
C THR A 173 -9.87 11.40 1.82
N GLU A 174 -9.87 12.62 1.28
CA GLU A 174 -10.97 13.14 0.47
C GLU A 174 -11.13 12.33 -0.82
N PHE A 175 -10.03 11.77 -1.36
CA PHE A 175 -9.99 11.14 -2.69
C PHE A 175 -10.74 9.80 -2.76
N TYR A 176 -11.03 9.18 -1.61
CA TYR A 176 -11.79 7.92 -1.54
C TYR A 176 -13.03 8.04 -0.63
N SER A 177 -13.26 9.21 -0.05
CA SER A 177 -14.38 9.44 0.88
C SER A 177 -15.70 9.71 0.18
N ASP A 178 -15.65 10.22 -1.05
CA ASP A 178 -16.79 10.37 -1.95
C ASP A 178 -17.24 9.03 -2.56
N ASN A 179 -16.39 8.00 -2.47
CA ASN A 179 -16.69 6.61 -2.77
C ASN A 179 -17.25 6.44 -4.19
N GLU A 180 -16.59 7.08 -5.16
CA GLU A 180 -17.01 7.05 -6.55
C GLU A 180 -16.93 5.63 -7.14
N SER A 181 -17.66 5.43 -8.24
CA SER A 181 -17.53 4.21 -9.04
C SER A 181 -16.18 4.22 -9.74
N ILE A 182 -15.43 3.13 -9.58
CA ILE A 182 -14.16 2.87 -10.29
C ILE A 182 -14.36 1.91 -11.47
N LEU A 183 -15.59 1.55 -11.81
CA LEU A 183 -15.86 0.72 -12.99
C LEU A 183 -15.52 1.46 -14.28
N ASP A 184 -14.64 0.85 -15.08
CA ASP A 184 -14.25 1.36 -16.41
C ASP A 184 -13.62 2.78 -16.33
N GLN A 185 -13.17 3.19 -15.14
CA GLN A 185 -12.63 4.51 -14.79
C GLN A 185 -11.46 4.41 -13.78
N VAL A 186 -10.87 3.22 -13.60
CA VAL A 186 -9.63 3.11 -12.81
C VAL A 186 -8.52 3.76 -13.60
N SER A 187 -7.96 4.86 -13.10
CA SER A 187 -6.67 5.33 -13.58
C SER A 187 -5.66 5.44 -12.43
N ASP A 188 -6.10 5.75 -11.21
CA ASP A 188 -5.17 5.98 -10.10
C ASP A 188 -5.09 4.80 -9.12
N CYS A 189 -3.92 4.15 -9.08
CA CYS A 189 -3.58 3.18 -8.05
C CYS A 189 -2.38 3.71 -7.25
N LEU A 190 -2.57 4.00 -5.97
CA LEU A 190 -1.51 4.55 -5.11
C LEU A 190 -1.23 3.62 -3.94
N HIS A 191 -0.04 3.01 -3.91
CA HIS A 191 0.97 3.14 -2.82
C HIS A 191 2.08 2.07 -2.91
N PHE A 192 3.30 2.46 -2.52
CA PHE A 192 4.38 1.53 -2.22
C PHE A 192 5.03 1.83 -0.86
N GLN A 193 4.70 0.98 0.10
CA GLN A 193 5.29 0.89 1.45
C GLN A 193 6.73 0.37 1.55
N PHE A 194 7.82 1.15 1.37
CA PHE A 194 9.14 0.59 1.75
C PHE A 194 9.43 0.70 3.26
N ILE A 195 9.23 -0.38 4.02
CA ILE A 195 9.77 -0.45 5.39
C ILE A 195 11.29 -0.60 5.31
N CYS A 196 12.01 0.39 5.81
CA CYS A 196 13.31 0.15 6.42
C CYS A 196 13.20 0.55 7.89
N ILE A 197 12.85 -0.41 8.75
CA ILE A 197 13.24 -0.28 10.16
C ILE A 197 14.75 -0.48 10.11
N LEU A 198 15.51 0.60 10.31
CA LEU A 198 16.93 0.51 10.62
C LEU A 198 17.09 -0.12 12.02
N ALA A 199 16.63 -1.35 12.19
CA ALA A 199 17.17 -2.26 13.17
C ALA A 199 18.51 -2.67 12.58
N PHE A 200 19.56 -1.97 12.99
CA PHE A 200 20.94 -2.20 12.60
C PHE A 200 21.21 -3.72 12.54
N ARG A 201 21.23 -4.28 11.33
CA ARG A 201 21.46 -5.72 11.10
C ARG A 201 22.89 -6.15 11.45
N LYS A 202 23.73 -5.19 11.84
CA LYS A 202 24.90 -5.40 12.70
C LYS A 202 24.50 -5.02 14.13
N LEU A 203 23.83 -5.94 14.82
CA LEU A 203 24.01 -6.05 16.26
C LEU A 203 25.52 -6.13 16.49
N LEU A 204 26.02 -5.18 17.27
CA LEU A 204 27.41 -5.02 17.67
C LEU A 204 27.96 -6.39 18.12
N ILE A 205 28.70 -7.07 17.25
CA ILE A 205 29.68 -8.07 17.65
C ILE A 205 30.94 -7.26 17.92
N ASN A 206 31.08 -6.82 19.17
CA ASN A 206 32.38 -6.77 19.82
C ASN A 206 32.39 -7.92 20.82
#